data_AF-A0A4Z2E714-F1
#
_entry.id   AF-A0A4Z2E714-F1
#
_cell.length_a   1.000
_cell.length_b   1.000
_cell.length_c   1.000
_cell.angle_alpha   90.00
_cell.angle_beta   90.00
_cell.angle_gamma   90.00
#
_symmetry.space_group_name_H-M   'P 1'
#
loop_
_entity.id
_entity.type
_entity.pdbx_description
1 polymer ?
#
loop_
_entity_poly.entity_id
_entity_poly.type
_entity_poly.pdbx_seq_one_letter_code
_entity_poly.pdbx_strand_id
1 'polypeptide(L)'
;MGVKQAWMVKSRYFRFPLDEVRRRHCFLERRGLYQTPDKKGQTLIVNPKMEDVFDVDEDGFLAHVAGGSAEEYRVFGEMLAREWQEERREHGGAGAQSDEDEEDEEDEEDEETSGKGGYVKRKKK
;
A
#
# COMPACT_ATOMS: atom_id res chain seq x y z
N MET A 1 9.44 -1.00 -2.82
CA MET A 1 9.37 -1.06 -4.30
C MET A 1 10.27 -0.09 -5.07
N GLY A 2 10.27 1.24 -4.83
CA GLY A 2 11.18 2.18 -5.53
C GLY A 2 10.92 2.38 -7.04
N VAL A 3 9.66 2.25 -7.49
CA VAL A 3 9.27 2.42 -8.89
C VAL A 3 9.11 3.91 -9.24
N LYS A 4 9.58 4.35 -10.41
CA LYS A 4 9.40 5.74 -10.87
C LYS A 4 7.94 6.00 -11.28
N GLN A 5 7.44 7.21 -11.03
CA GLN A 5 6.05 7.60 -11.32
C GLN A 5 5.61 7.31 -12.77
N ALA A 6 6.45 7.62 -13.75
CA ALA A 6 6.15 7.34 -15.16
C ALA A 6 5.90 5.85 -15.45
N TRP A 7 6.61 4.96 -14.75
CA TRP A 7 6.43 3.51 -14.87
C TRP A 7 5.14 3.04 -14.22
N MET A 8 4.78 3.58 -13.05
CA MET A 8 3.50 3.24 -12.40
C MET A 8 2.30 3.54 -13.30
N VAL A 9 2.33 4.68 -13.99
CA VAL A 9 1.27 5.05 -14.94
C VAL A 9 1.28 4.12 -16.16
N LYS A 10 2.46 3.87 -16.74
CA LYS A 10 2.61 3.01 -17.92
C LYS A 10 2.09 1.59 -17.68
N SER A 11 2.38 1.02 -16.50
CA SER A 11 1.95 -0.33 -16.13
C SER A 11 0.56 -0.38 -15.49
N ARG A 12 -0.21 0.72 -15.53
CA ARG A 12 -1.56 0.82 -14.92
C ARG A 12 -1.60 0.34 -13.47
N TYR A 13 -0.54 0.65 -12.73
CA TYR A 13 -0.29 0.10 -11.40
C TYR A 13 -1.44 0.36 -10.40
N PHE A 14 -2.09 1.51 -10.51
CA PHE A 14 -3.20 1.90 -9.63
C PHE A 14 -4.53 1.16 -9.89
N ARG A 15 -4.60 0.30 -10.92
CA ARG A 15 -5.77 -0.57 -11.14
C ARG A 15 -5.83 -1.72 -10.11
N PHE A 16 -4.68 -2.12 -9.58
CA PHE A 16 -4.59 -3.28 -8.70
C PHE A 16 -4.89 -2.91 -7.24
N PRO A 17 -5.62 -3.75 -6.49
CA PRO A 17 -5.80 -3.57 -5.06
C PRO A 17 -4.46 -3.52 -4.33
N LEU A 18 -4.37 -2.67 -3.29
CA LEU A 18 -3.13 -2.49 -2.54
C LEU A 18 -2.66 -3.80 -1.87
N ASP A 19 -3.58 -4.65 -1.44
CA ASP A 19 -3.25 -5.93 -0.81
C ASP A 19 -2.64 -6.92 -1.81
N GLU A 20 -3.14 -6.96 -3.05
CA GLU A 20 -2.56 -7.77 -4.12
C GLU A 20 -1.15 -7.27 -4.46
N VAL A 21 -1.03 -5.95 -4.61
CA VAL A 21 0.25 -5.27 -4.80
C VAL A 21 1.28 -5.66 -3.74
N ARG A 22 0.89 -5.58 -2.47
CA ARG A 22 1.76 -5.90 -1.33
C ARG A 22 2.12 -7.37 -1.33
N ARG A 23 1.13 -8.25 -1.49
CA ARG A 23 1.35 -9.70 -1.47
C ARG A 23 2.34 -10.13 -2.55
N ARG A 24 2.12 -9.74 -3.82
CA ARG A 24 3.05 -10.08 -4.92
C ARG A 24 4.43 -9.47 -4.70
N HIS A 25 4.53 -8.21 -4.28
CA HIS A 25 5.81 -7.56 -4.02
C HIS A 25 6.59 -8.21 -2.88
N CYS A 26 5.98 -8.37 -1.71
CA CYS A 26 6.63 -8.93 -0.53
C CYS A 26 7.04 -10.39 -0.75
N PHE A 27 6.25 -11.15 -1.51
CA PHE A 27 6.61 -12.53 -1.85
C PHE A 27 7.90 -12.57 -2.67
N LEU A 28 8.03 -11.74 -3.71
CA LEU A 28 9.26 -11.67 -4.51
C LEU A 28 10.45 -11.13 -3.70
N GLU A 29 10.23 -10.13 -2.85
CA GLU A 29 11.30 -9.52 -2.05
C GLU A 29 11.86 -10.52 -1.02
N ARG A 30 11.01 -11.25 -0.29
CA ARG A 30 11.44 -12.28 0.68
C ARG A 30 12.09 -13.49 0.02
N ARG A 31 11.79 -13.73 -1.26
CA ARG A 31 12.46 -14.75 -2.08
C ARG A 31 13.76 -14.26 -2.73
N GLY A 32 14.12 -12.99 -2.56
CA GLY A 32 15.29 -12.40 -3.20
C GLY A 32 15.15 -12.26 -4.72
N LEU A 33 13.92 -12.29 -5.26
CA LEU A 33 13.61 -12.12 -6.68
C LEU A 33 13.22 -10.68 -7.03
N TYR A 34 13.02 -9.84 -6.01
CA TYR A 34 12.84 -8.41 -6.17
C TYR A 34 13.72 -7.68 -5.16
N GLN A 35 14.40 -6.64 -5.61
CA GLN A 35 15.16 -5.76 -4.74
C GLN A 35 14.63 -4.33 -4.87
N THR A 36 14.33 -3.68 -3.76
CA THR A 36 14.04 -2.25 -3.79
C THR A 36 15.28 -1.48 -4.27
N PRO A 37 15.18 -0.70 -5.38
CA PRO A 37 16.31 0.03 -5.92
C PRO A 37 16.94 1.00 -4.93
N ASP A 38 18.25 1.22 -5.06
CA ASP A 38 19.00 2.18 -4.26
C ASP A 38 18.62 3.65 -4.59
N LYS A 39 19.32 4.61 -3.96
CA LYS A 39 19.10 6.05 -4.22
C LYS A 39 19.32 6.47 -5.68
N LYS A 40 20.09 5.70 -6.45
CA LYS A 40 20.36 5.92 -7.88
C LYS A 40 19.39 5.13 -8.77
N GLY A 41 18.49 4.34 -8.18
CA GLY A 41 17.57 3.47 -8.88
C GLY A 41 18.23 2.20 -9.43
N GLN A 42 19.35 1.77 -8.85
CA GLN A 42 20.07 0.56 -9.23
C GLN A 42 19.75 -0.60 -8.30
N THR A 43 19.84 -1.82 -8.84
CA THR A 43 19.65 -3.09 -8.13
C THR A 43 20.79 -4.04 -8.48
N LEU A 44 21.12 -4.95 -7.57
CA LEU A 44 22.11 -6.02 -7.78
C LEU A 44 21.56 -7.13 -8.67
N ILE A 45 20.24 -7.34 -8.63
CA ILE A 45 19.51 -8.27 -9.49
C ILE A 45 18.63 -7.50 -10.47
N VAL A 46 18.31 -8.10 -11.60
CA VAL A 46 17.32 -7.53 -12.52
C VAL A 46 15.93 -7.84 -11.98
N ASN A 47 15.22 -6.82 -11.49
CA ASN A 47 13.85 -7.00 -11.04
C ASN A 47 12.93 -7.41 -12.20
N PRO A 48 11.92 -8.26 -11.94
CA PRO A 48 10.91 -8.61 -12.93
C PRO A 48 10.13 -7.38 -13.39
N LYS A 49 9.61 -7.43 -14.62
CA LYS A 49 8.81 -6.33 -15.17
C LYS A 49 7.48 -6.26 -14.45
N MET A 50 6.93 -5.05 -14.34
CA MET A 50 5.63 -4.82 -13.69
C MET A 50 4.49 -5.57 -14.38
N GLU A 51 4.53 -5.69 -15.71
CA GLU A 51 3.53 -6.42 -16.50
C GLU A 51 3.55 -7.92 -16.16
N ASP A 52 4.74 -8.52 -16.05
CA ASP A 52 4.90 -9.93 -15.68
C ASP A 52 4.49 -10.18 -14.21
N VAL A 53 4.57 -9.16 -13.35
CA VAL A 53 4.17 -9.28 -11.93
C VAL A 53 2.67 -9.10 -11.74
N PHE A 54 2.01 -8.20 -12.47
CA PHE A 54 0.63 -7.79 -12.16
C PHE A 54 -0.38 -8.06 -13.28
N ASP A 55 0.02 -8.11 -14.55
CA ASP A 55 -0.90 -8.30 -15.69
C ASP A 55 -1.05 -9.79 -16.07
N VAL A 56 -0.65 -10.68 -15.17
CA VAL A 56 -0.80 -12.14 -15.27
C VAL A 56 -1.65 -12.66 -14.11
N ASP A 57 -2.27 -13.83 -14.33
CA ASP A 57 -2.95 -14.57 -13.29
C ASP A 57 -1.98 -15.11 -12.23
N GLU A 58 -2.54 -15.63 -11.13
CA GLU A 58 -1.74 -16.15 -10.01
C GLU A 58 -0.84 -17.32 -10.46
N ASP A 59 -1.37 -18.23 -11.26
CA ASP A 59 -0.62 -19.39 -11.75
C ASP A 59 0.54 -18.96 -12.66
N GLY A 60 0.31 -18.02 -13.59
CA GLY A 60 1.36 -17.47 -14.44
C GLY A 60 2.43 -16.72 -13.64
N PHE A 61 2.02 -15.94 -12.64
CA PHE A 61 2.93 -15.28 -11.72
C PHE A 61 3.81 -16.28 -10.98
N LEU A 62 3.22 -17.35 -10.43
CA LEU A 62 3.93 -18.36 -9.67
C LEU A 62 4.85 -19.23 -10.52
N ALA A 63 4.42 -19.62 -11.72
CA ALA A 63 5.19 -20.46 -12.61
C ALA A 63 6.37 -19.72 -13.26
N HIS A 64 6.17 -18.46 -13.68
CA HIS A 64 7.13 -17.77 -14.54
C HIS A 64 7.94 -16.68 -13.84
N VAL A 65 7.44 -16.12 -12.73
CA VAL A 65 8.10 -15.00 -12.04
C VAL A 65 8.59 -15.40 -10.67
N ALA A 66 7.71 -15.92 -9.83
CA ALA A 66 8.04 -16.19 -8.44
C ALA A 66 8.70 -17.57 -8.24
N GLY A 67 8.36 -18.57 -9.05
CA GLY A 67 8.87 -19.93 -8.94
C GLY A 67 8.41 -20.67 -7.69
N GLY A 68 7.12 -20.61 -7.34
CA GLY A 68 6.55 -21.21 -6.12
C GLY A 68 5.27 -22.00 -6.39
N SER A 69 4.81 -22.74 -5.38
CA SER A 69 3.52 -23.41 -5.42
C SER A 69 2.38 -22.49 -4.98
N ALA A 70 1.16 -22.78 -5.43
CA ALA A 70 -0.04 -22.06 -5.01
C ALA A 70 -0.27 -22.16 -3.50
N GLU A 71 0.08 -23.29 -2.88
CA GLU A 71 -0.03 -23.48 -1.44
C GLU A 71 0.92 -22.56 -0.67
N GLU A 72 2.19 -22.50 -1.05
CA GLU A 72 3.17 -21.59 -0.45
C GLU A 72 2.71 -20.14 -0.55
N TYR A 73 2.17 -19.74 -1.70
CA TYR A 73 1.69 -18.38 -1.91
C TYR A 73 0.46 -18.04 -1.08
N ARG A 74 -0.49 -18.98 -0.95
CA ARG A 74 -1.67 -18.83 -0.10
C ARG A 74 -1.29 -18.66 1.37
N VAL A 75 -0.48 -19.59 1.90
CA VAL A 75 -0.02 -19.55 3.30
C VAL A 75 0.78 -18.27 3.57
N PHE A 76 1.62 -17.86 2.61
CA PHE A 76 2.32 -16.58 2.69
C PHE A 76 1.36 -15.39 2.79
N GLY A 77 0.29 -15.37 2.00
CA GLY A 77 -0.73 -14.32 2.05
C GLY A 77 -1.40 -14.19 3.41
N GLU A 78 -1.71 -15.31 4.07
CA GLU A 78 -2.29 -15.34 5.41
C GLU A 78 -1.31 -14.81 6.47
N MET A 79 -0.04 -15.24 6.42
CA MET A 79 1.01 -14.75 7.32
C MET A 79 1.23 -13.24 7.14
N LEU A 80 1.34 -12.77 5.90
CA LEU A 80 1.55 -11.35 5.59
C LEU A 80 0.38 -10.49 6.09
N ALA A 81 -0.86 -10.97 5.96
CA ALA A 81 -2.03 -10.25 6.45
C ALA A 81 -2.01 -10.10 7.98
N ARG A 82 -1.59 -11.14 8.71
CA ARG A 82 -1.44 -11.10 10.16
C ARG A 82 -0.34 -10.14 10.59
N GLU A 83 0.84 -10.23 10.00
CA GLU A 83 1.97 -9.33 10.28
C GLU A 83 1.56 -7.85 10.08
N TRP A 84 0.82 -7.55 9.01
CA TRP A 84 0.35 -6.20 8.73
C TRP A 84 -0.68 -5.69 9.76
N GLN A 85 -1.58 -6.56 10.23
CA GLN A 85 -2.53 -6.21 11.29
C GLN A 85 -1.83 -5.90 12.61
N GLU A 86 -0.77 -6.64 12.93
CA GLU A 86 0.06 -6.43 14.11
C GLU A 86 0.84 -5.13 14.01
N GLU A 87 1.53 -4.86 12.90
CA GLU A 87 2.25 -3.60 12.67
C GLU A 87 1.31 -2.38 12.77
N ARG A 88 0.08 -2.49 12.26
CA ARG A 88 -0.94 -1.44 12.42
C ARG A 88 -1.36 -1.21 13.87
N ARG A 89 -1.39 -2.24 14.70
CA ARG A 89 -1.71 -2.12 16.14
C ARG A 89 -0.56 -1.49 16.91
N GLU A 90 0.67 -1.92 16.61
CA GLU A 90 1.88 -1.42 17.26
C GLU A 90 2.20 0.04 16.89
N HIS A 91 2.05 0.41 15.61
CA HIS A 91 2.31 1.77 15.13
C HIS A 91 1.08 2.70 15.14
N GLY A 92 -0.12 2.17 15.38
CA GLY A 92 -1.40 2.90 15.27
C GLY A 92 -2.24 2.98 16.55
N GLY A 93 -1.69 2.61 17.71
CA GLY A 93 -2.36 2.64 19.01
C GLY A 93 -2.58 4.05 19.60
N ALA A 94 -3.21 4.95 18.85
CA ALA A 94 -3.68 6.25 19.36
C ALA A 94 -5.03 6.72 18.79
N GLY A 95 -5.86 5.85 18.18
CA GLY A 95 -7.14 6.36 17.65
C GLY A 95 -8.15 5.39 17.07
N ALA A 96 -8.28 4.16 17.57
CA ALA A 96 -9.39 3.29 17.16
C ALA A 96 -9.78 2.23 18.22
N GLN A 97 -9.90 2.67 19.48
CA GLN A 97 -10.83 2.05 20.42
C GLN A 97 -11.78 3.17 20.89
N SER A 98 -12.78 3.46 20.07
CA SER A 98 -14.03 4.06 20.54
C SER A 98 -15.05 2.94 20.38
N ASP A 99 -15.09 2.05 21.37
CA ASP A 99 -16.30 1.26 21.62
C ASP A 99 -17.12 2.10 22.57
N GLU A 100 -18.31 2.42 22.11
CA GLU A 100 -19.28 3.37 22.64
C GLU A 100 -19.86 2.84 23.96
N ASP A 101 -19.81 3.65 25.02
CA ASP A 101 -20.77 3.66 26.13
C ASP A 101 -20.45 4.89 27.04
N GLU A 102 -20.76 6.09 26.55
CA GLU A 102 -20.97 7.25 27.41
C GLU A 102 -22.42 7.73 27.18
N GLU A 103 -23.29 7.31 28.10
CA GLU A 103 -24.66 7.82 28.24
C GLU A 103 -24.62 9.28 28.74
N ASP A 104 -25.33 10.13 28.00
CA ASP A 104 -26.15 11.27 28.44
C ASP A 104 -25.49 12.49 29.12
N GLU A 105 -25.56 13.66 28.49
CA GLU A 105 -26.57 14.69 28.83
C GLU A 105 -26.37 15.95 27.95
N GLU A 106 -27.49 16.45 27.42
CA GLU A 106 -27.64 17.66 26.61
C GLU A 106 -27.20 18.92 27.38
N ASP A 107 -26.51 19.85 26.72
CA ASP A 107 -26.77 21.28 26.94
C ASP A 107 -26.42 22.10 25.68
N GLU A 108 -27.42 22.82 25.19
CA GLU A 108 -27.34 23.78 24.09
C GLU A 108 -26.77 25.11 24.63
N GLU A 109 -25.84 25.76 23.92
CA GLU A 109 -25.97 27.16 23.49
C GLU A 109 -24.74 27.70 22.73
N ASP A 110 -25.04 28.15 21.51
CA ASP A 110 -24.56 29.30 20.72
C ASP A 110 -23.26 30.05 21.11
N GLU A 111 -22.33 30.22 20.16
CA GLU A 111 -22.03 31.56 19.58
C GLU A 111 -21.00 31.49 18.43
N GLU A 112 -21.47 31.94 17.26
CA GLU A 112 -20.81 32.65 16.16
C GLU A 112 -19.32 33.04 16.32
N THR A 113 -18.48 32.78 15.30
CA THR A 113 -17.94 33.82 14.40
C THR A 113 -16.69 33.37 13.60
N SER A 114 -16.81 33.50 12.28
CA SER A 114 -15.82 34.07 11.35
C SER A 114 -14.36 33.56 11.35
N GLY A 115 -14.01 32.79 10.30
CA GLY A 115 -12.61 32.52 9.93
C GLY A 115 -12.39 32.18 8.45
N LYS A 116 -12.88 33.02 7.52
CA LYS A 116 -12.59 32.91 6.08
C LYS A 116 -11.10 33.12 5.79
N GLY A 117 -10.33 32.04 5.62
CA GLY A 117 -8.98 32.08 5.04
C GLY A 117 -9.00 31.81 3.53
N GLY A 118 -9.22 32.85 2.71
CA GLY A 118 -9.30 32.73 1.25
C GLY A 118 -7.95 32.48 0.55
N TYR A 119 -7.93 31.53 -0.38
CA TYR A 119 -6.82 31.30 -1.31
C TYR A 119 -6.68 32.49 -2.29
N VAL A 120 -5.58 33.24 -2.21
CA VAL A 120 -5.26 34.32 -3.16
C VAL A 120 -4.61 33.74 -4.42
N LYS A 121 -5.36 33.71 -5.53
CA LYS A 121 -4.81 33.39 -6.87
C LYS A 121 -4.07 34.61 -7.43
N ARG A 122 -2.73 34.54 -7.49
CA ARG A 122 -1.88 35.54 -8.17
C ARG A 122 -2.04 35.37 -9.69
N LYS A 123 -2.62 36.37 -10.39
CA LYS A 123 -2.50 36.49 -11.86
C LYS A 123 -1.12 37.05 -12.20
N LYS A 124 -0.39 36.36 -13.08
CA LYS A 124 0.84 36.87 -13.70
C LYS A 124 0.47 37.93 -14.75
N LYS A 125 1.27 38.99 -14.82
CA LYS A 125 1.29 39.98 -15.91
C LYS A 125 2.28 39.52 -16.97
#